data_AF-A0A944U638-F1
#
_entry.id   AF-A0A944U638-F1
#
_cell.length_a   1.000
_cell.length_b   1.000
_cell.length_c   1.000
_cell.angle_alpha   90.00
_cell.angle_beta   90.00
_cell.angle_gamma   90.00
#
_symmetry.space_group_name_H-M   'P 1'
#
loop_
_entity.id
_entity.type
_entity.pdbx_description
1 polymer ?
#
loop_
_entity_poly.entity_id
_entity_poly.type
_entity_poly.pdbx_seq_one_letter_code
_entity_poly.pdbx_strand_id
1 'polypeptide(L)'
;MKNFKNQWISLTLLLIGCALQCAFIEKTHARSFRVAMLPNGNALGCASCHIRSSGGGPRTPFGNEVRSIVGGSRAPFWSETLASMDSDGDGFSNGLELGDPDGDGIAEAGAQVTNPGDAGSFPDIPTPEPVSTTLFIQADGNDLTLTWEEGGTLESSRSPLGPWFPVDNASSPYQTGIDGPTMFYRVGDGSGGQTFTVFLRGDQEVPAVTTEAHGSGSFSLDENYLTVNVHYEGLQSDFTAAHIHGPAPKGTNSGVLLALSGTDLHQPESSRSGTFMGGTEVTDATAQAIMSGEAYINIHTTGNGGGEIRGQITP
;
A
#
# COMPACT_ATOMS: atom_id res chain seq x y z
N MET A 1 -96.28 2.70 8.48
CA MET A 1 -96.68 1.29 8.26
C MET A 1 -95.67 0.65 7.32
N LYS A 2 -94.97 -0.39 7.81
CA LYS A 2 -94.40 -1.57 7.12
C LYS A 2 -93.41 -1.35 5.94
N ASN A 3 -92.35 -2.12 5.75
CA ASN A 3 -91.59 -3.09 6.57
C ASN A 3 -90.35 -3.50 5.75
N PHE A 4 -89.30 -3.86 6.48
CA PHE A 4 -88.14 -4.65 6.06
C PHE A 4 -88.49 -5.91 5.24
N LYS A 5 -87.58 -6.34 4.33
CA LYS A 5 -86.67 -7.51 4.50
C LYS A 5 -86.05 -8.00 3.18
N ASN A 6 -84.73 -8.28 3.23
CA ASN A 6 -83.98 -9.46 2.76
C ASN A 6 -84.26 -10.04 1.36
N GLN A 7 -83.33 -10.65 0.62
CA GLN A 7 -81.90 -10.94 0.61
C GLN A 7 -81.70 -11.77 -0.70
N TRP A 8 -80.45 -12.09 -1.05
CA TRP A 8 -80.03 -13.22 -1.92
C TRP A 8 -79.79 -12.94 -3.42
N ILE A 9 -78.50 -12.71 -3.72
CA ILE A 9 -77.65 -13.50 -4.65
C ILE A 9 -78.16 -13.77 -6.07
N SER A 10 -77.45 -13.17 -7.04
CA SER A 10 -76.89 -13.85 -8.23
C SER A 10 -75.93 -12.85 -8.89
N LEU A 11 -74.63 -12.86 -8.61
CA LEU A 11 -73.62 -13.85 -9.01
C LEU A 11 -73.61 -14.14 -10.53
N THR A 12 -73.59 -13.13 -11.39
CA THR A 12 -73.25 -13.35 -12.81
C THR A 12 -72.64 -12.12 -13.50
N LEU A 13 -71.62 -11.48 -12.90
CA LEU A 13 -70.81 -10.46 -13.60
C LEU A 13 -69.44 -10.23 -12.93
N LEU A 14 -68.74 -11.31 -12.58
CA LEU A 14 -67.37 -11.24 -12.09
C LEU A 14 -66.51 -12.37 -12.67
N LEU A 15 -66.43 -12.49 -14.00
CA LEU A 15 -65.58 -13.51 -14.64
C LEU A 15 -64.90 -13.09 -15.95
N ILE A 16 -64.72 -11.79 -16.23
CA ILE A 16 -63.85 -11.31 -17.33
C ILE A 16 -63.04 -10.09 -16.88
N GLY A 17 -62.33 -10.23 -15.77
CA GLY A 17 -61.41 -9.19 -15.27
C GLY A 17 -60.35 -9.74 -14.32
N CYS A 18 -60.13 -11.06 -14.32
CA CYS A 18 -59.16 -11.74 -13.45
C CYS A 18 -58.19 -12.61 -14.26
N ALA A 19 -57.79 -12.13 -15.44
CA ALA A 19 -56.83 -12.85 -16.27
C ALA A 19 -56.06 -11.88 -17.18
N LEU A 20 -55.40 -10.86 -16.63
CA LEU A 20 -54.24 -10.23 -17.27
C LEU A 20 -53.50 -9.25 -16.35
N GLN A 21 -53.37 -9.59 -15.06
CA GLN A 21 -52.20 -9.17 -14.28
C GLN A 21 -51.46 -10.44 -13.90
N CYS A 22 -50.84 -11.06 -14.90
CA CYS A 22 -49.53 -11.63 -14.63
C CYS A 22 -48.70 -10.45 -14.11
N ALA A 23 -48.63 -10.32 -12.79
CA ALA A 23 -47.52 -9.65 -12.18
C ALA A 23 -46.29 -10.29 -12.83
N PHE A 24 -45.60 -9.51 -13.66
CA PHE A 24 -44.19 -9.75 -13.91
C PHE A 24 -43.56 -9.62 -12.53
N ILE A 25 -43.54 -10.72 -11.78
CA ILE A 25 -42.50 -10.96 -10.80
C ILE A 25 -41.27 -11.00 -11.69
N GLU A 26 -40.62 -9.84 -11.87
CA GLU A 26 -39.21 -9.87 -12.18
C GLU A 26 -38.64 -10.73 -11.08
N LYS A 27 -38.31 -11.97 -11.41
CA LYS A 27 -37.37 -12.74 -10.61
C LYS A 27 -36.15 -11.84 -10.60
N THR A 28 -35.98 -11.06 -9.54
CA THR A 28 -34.73 -10.43 -9.20
C THR A 28 -33.79 -11.60 -8.96
N HIS A 29 -33.19 -12.07 -10.05
CA HIS A 29 -32.19 -13.10 -10.02
C HIS A 29 -31.04 -12.44 -9.26
N ALA A 30 -31.00 -12.64 -7.95
CA ALA A 30 -29.79 -12.44 -7.18
C ALA A 30 -28.72 -13.21 -7.95
N ARG A 31 -27.78 -12.49 -8.56
CA ARG A 31 -26.71 -13.10 -9.35
C ARG A 31 -25.65 -13.62 -8.37
N SER A 32 -26.08 -14.39 -7.37
CA SER A 32 -25.25 -14.94 -6.31
C SER A 32 -24.13 -15.82 -6.85
N PHE A 33 -24.34 -16.42 -8.04
CA PHE A 33 -23.27 -17.13 -8.76
C PHE A 33 -22.04 -16.26 -9.06
N ARG A 34 -22.15 -14.92 -9.06
CA ARG A 34 -21.00 -14.02 -9.23
C ARG A 34 -20.09 -13.95 -8.02
N VAL A 35 -20.63 -14.20 -6.83
CA VAL A 35 -19.84 -14.24 -5.60
C VAL A 35 -18.79 -15.34 -5.69
N ALA A 36 -19.14 -16.47 -6.30
CA ALA A 36 -18.23 -17.58 -6.57
C ALA A 36 -17.22 -17.31 -7.71
N MET A 37 -17.29 -16.15 -8.36
CA MET A 37 -16.33 -15.72 -9.38
C MET A 37 -15.29 -14.75 -8.82
N LEU A 38 -15.38 -14.40 -7.53
CA LEU A 38 -14.44 -13.56 -6.83
C LEU A 38 -13.55 -14.44 -5.93
N PRO A 39 -12.25 -14.16 -5.85
CA PRO A 39 -11.41 -14.65 -4.77
C PRO A 39 -12.03 -14.29 -3.43
N ASN A 40 -12.08 -15.26 -2.52
CA ASN A 40 -12.73 -15.14 -1.21
C ASN A 40 -14.16 -14.55 -1.19
N GLY A 41 -14.87 -14.49 -2.33
CA GLY A 41 -16.14 -13.77 -2.42
C GLY A 41 -17.21 -14.26 -1.44
N ASN A 42 -17.17 -15.53 -1.05
CA ASN A 42 -18.07 -16.11 -0.07
C ASN A 42 -18.00 -15.43 1.32
N ALA A 43 -16.85 -14.82 1.66
CA ALA A 43 -16.68 -14.10 2.93
C ALA A 43 -17.60 -12.86 3.02
N LEU A 44 -17.82 -12.17 1.91
CA LEU A 44 -18.62 -10.94 1.82
C LEU A 44 -20.01 -11.15 1.23
N GLY A 45 -20.19 -12.24 0.47
CA GLY A 45 -21.44 -12.55 -0.20
C GLY A 45 -21.82 -11.49 -1.23
N CYS A 46 -23.09 -11.06 -1.23
CA CYS A 46 -23.54 -10.03 -2.16
C CYS A 46 -23.08 -8.62 -1.80
N ALA A 47 -22.52 -8.41 -0.60
CA ALA A 47 -22.12 -7.10 -0.11
C ALA A 47 -20.96 -6.50 -0.92
N SER A 48 -20.09 -7.34 -1.51
CA SER A 48 -19.01 -6.89 -2.39
C SER A 48 -19.53 -6.06 -3.56
N CYS A 49 -20.65 -6.47 -4.19
CA CYS A 49 -21.20 -5.80 -5.37
C CYS A 49 -22.43 -4.92 -5.09
N HIS A 50 -23.03 -5.03 -3.90
CA HIS A 50 -24.30 -4.38 -3.58
C HIS A 50 -24.28 -3.78 -2.18
N ILE A 51 -24.81 -2.56 -2.05
CA ILE A 51 -24.94 -1.87 -0.75
C ILE A 51 -25.79 -2.72 0.21
N ARG A 52 -26.75 -3.47 -0.32
CA ARG A 52 -27.55 -4.44 0.45
C ARG A 52 -26.86 -5.79 0.44
N SER A 53 -26.55 -6.33 1.62
CA SER A 53 -25.96 -7.67 1.78
C SER A 53 -26.84 -8.81 1.26
N SER A 54 -28.16 -8.59 1.12
CA SER A 54 -29.07 -9.53 0.46
C SER A 54 -29.00 -9.52 -1.08
N GLY A 55 -28.23 -8.59 -1.65
CA GLY A 55 -28.08 -8.39 -3.09
C GLY A 55 -29.20 -7.57 -3.73
N GLY A 56 -28.98 -7.17 -4.98
CA GLY A 56 -29.90 -6.29 -5.71
C GLY A 56 -29.90 -4.85 -5.19
N GLY A 57 -30.68 -3.98 -5.83
CA GLY A 57 -30.67 -2.55 -5.53
C GLY A 57 -29.36 -1.86 -5.94
N PRO A 58 -29.05 -0.69 -5.34
CA PRO A 58 -27.83 0.06 -5.64
C PRO A 58 -26.57 -0.79 -5.47
N ARG A 59 -25.58 -0.52 -6.31
CA ARG A 59 -24.28 -1.19 -6.26
C ARG A 59 -23.30 -0.36 -5.44
N THR A 60 -22.34 -1.05 -4.84
CA THR A 60 -21.11 -0.46 -4.34
C THR A 60 -20.27 0.08 -5.51
N PRO A 61 -19.24 0.89 -5.24
CA PRO A 61 -18.25 1.27 -6.26
C PRO A 61 -17.67 0.04 -7.00
N PHE A 62 -17.18 -0.98 -6.27
CA PHE A 62 -16.76 -2.25 -6.88
C PHE A 62 -17.84 -2.92 -7.71
N GLY A 63 -19.08 -2.96 -7.23
CA GLY A 63 -20.20 -3.51 -7.99
C GLY A 63 -20.46 -2.76 -9.30
N ASN A 64 -20.28 -1.44 -9.33
CA ASN A 64 -20.39 -0.65 -10.55
C ASN A 64 -19.26 -0.97 -11.53
N GLU A 65 -18.04 -1.18 -11.03
CA GLU A 65 -16.90 -1.59 -11.85
C GLU A 65 -17.11 -2.99 -12.45
N VAL A 66 -17.51 -3.96 -11.63
CA VAL A 66 -17.91 -5.28 -12.11
C VAL A 66 -19.02 -5.18 -13.17
N ARG A 67 -19.99 -4.28 -12.99
CA ARG A 67 -21.07 -4.06 -13.96
C ARG A 67 -20.57 -3.43 -15.27
N SER A 68 -19.56 -2.56 -15.22
CA SER A 68 -18.91 -1.95 -16.38
C SER A 68 -18.29 -3.05 -17.26
N ILE A 69 -17.63 -4.02 -16.63
CA ILE A 69 -16.94 -5.14 -17.27
C ILE A 69 -17.92 -6.17 -17.85
N VAL A 70 -18.85 -6.67 -17.03
CA VAL A 70 -19.65 -7.86 -17.40
C VAL A 70 -21.01 -7.53 -18.02
N GLY A 71 -21.51 -6.32 -17.82
CA GLY A 71 -22.88 -5.94 -18.14
C GLY A 71 -23.93 -6.95 -17.64
N GLY A 72 -24.55 -7.65 -18.58
CA GLY A 72 -25.55 -8.71 -18.34
C GLY A 72 -25.03 -10.15 -18.46
N SER A 73 -23.76 -10.34 -18.84
CA SER A 73 -23.14 -11.65 -19.14
C SER A 73 -23.00 -12.57 -17.92
N ARG A 74 -22.73 -13.85 -18.14
CA ARG A 74 -22.35 -14.82 -17.08
C ARG A 74 -20.88 -15.24 -17.16
N ALA A 75 -20.09 -14.57 -17.99
CA ALA A 75 -18.66 -14.81 -18.11
C ALA A 75 -17.95 -14.54 -16.77
N PRO A 76 -16.86 -15.28 -16.47
CA PRO A 76 -15.86 -14.88 -15.48
C PRO A 76 -15.37 -13.46 -15.78
N PHE A 77 -15.01 -12.72 -14.74
CA PHE A 77 -14.68 -11.31 -14.86
C PHE A 77 -13.58 -10.83 -13.92
N TRP A 78 -13.19 -11.67 -12.97
CA TRP A 78 -12.00 -11.42 -12.19
C TRP A 78 -10.78 -11.46 -13.11
N SER A 79 -9.86 -10.52 -12.89
CA SER A 79 -8.66 -10.32 -13.69
C SER A 79 -7.70 -9.44 -12.91
N GLU A 80 -6.41 -9.52 -13.23
CA GLU A 80 -5.36 -8.60 -12.77
C GLU A 80 -5.79 -7.13 -12.84
N THR A 81 -6.41 -6.69 -13.94
CA THR A 81 -6.89 -5.30 -14.10
C THR A 81 -7.97 -4.91 -13.09
N LEU A 82 -8.90 -5.82 -12.78
CA LEU A 82 -9.92 -5.56 -11.76
C LEU A 82 -9.31 -5.69 -10.36
N ALA A 83 -8.39 -6.62 -10.15
CA ALA A 83 -7.68 -6.79 -8.88
C ALA A 83 -6.86 -5.55 -8.51
N SER A 84 -6.22 -4.89 -9.49
CA SER A 84 -5.38 -3.72 -9.28
C SER A 84 -6.15 -2.40 -9.08
N MET A 85 -7.47 -2.39 -9.25
CA MET A 85 -8.28 -1.19 -9.04
C MET A 85 -8.57 -1.00 -7.56
N ASP A 86 -8.51 0.24 -7.09
CA ASP A 86 -9.13 0.67 -5.84
C ASP A 86 -10.52 1.22 -6.17
N SER A 87 -11.55 0.39 -5.99
CA SER A 87 -12.87 0.76 -6.48
C SER A 87 -13.57 1.76 -5.59
N ASP A 88 -13.34 1.74 -4.28
CA ASP A 88 -14.04 2.56 -3.30
C ASP A 88 -13.21 3.73 -2.75
N GLY A 89 -11.91 3.78 -3.07
CA GLY A 89 -11.02 4.90 -2.87
C GLY A 89 -10.37 4.94 -1.48
N ASP A 90 -10.20 3.79 -0.84
CA ASP A 90 -9.61 3.71 0.51
C ASP A 90 -8.10 3.48 0.54
N GLY A 91 -7.47 3.39 -0.64
CA GLY A 91 -6.04 3.14 -0.78
C GLY A 91 -5.66 1.67 -0.83
N PHE A 92 -6.64 0.76 -0.83
CA PHE A 92 -6.42 -0.67 -0.99
C PHE A 92 -6.99 -1.16 -2.32
N SER A 93 -6.26 -2.07 -2.97
CA SER A 93 -6.72 -2.65 -4.22
C SER A 93 -7.74 -3.74 -3.96
N ASN A 94 -8.70 -3.90 -4.87
CA ASN A 94 -9.71 -4.96 -4.80
C ASN A 94 -9.08 -6.35 -4.60
N GLY A 95 -7.90 -6.57 -5.20
CA GLY A 95 -7.11 -7.78 -5.09
C GLY A 95 -6.56 -7.98 -3.69
N LEU A 96 -5.94 -6.95 -3.10
CA LEU A 96 -5.46 -7.02 -1.72
C LEU A 96 -6.60 -7.29 -0.73
N GLU A 97 -7.74 -6.65 -0.93
CA GLU A 97 -8.92 -6.82 -0.08
C GLU A 97 -9.64 -8.16 -0.25
N LEU A 98 -9.63 -8.74 -1.46
CA LEU A 98 -10.18 -10.07 -1.71
C LEU A 98 -9.14 -11.18 -1.52
N GLY A 99 -7.91 -10.82 -1.11
CA GLY A 99 -6.82 -11.75 -0.84
C GLY A 99 -6.27 -12.43 -2.09
N ASP A 100 -6.31 -11.76 -3.23
CA ASP A 100 -5.72 -12.15 -4.52
C ASP A 100 -5.11 -10.92 -5.19
N PRO A 101 -3.95 -10.43 -4.70
CA PRO A 101 -3.33 -9.19 -5.20
C PRO A 101 -2.84 -9.28 -6.65
N ASP A 102 -2.44 -10.47 -7.13
CA ASP A 102 -1.98 -10.68 -8.50
C ASP A 102 -3.14 -10.86 -9.51
N GLY A 103 -4.35 -11.13 -9.02
CA GLY A 103 -5.57 -11.22 -9.80
C GLY A 103 -5.64 -12.45 -10.70
N ASP A 104 -4.90 -13.51 -10.38
CA ASP A 104 -4.89 -14.77 -11.12
C ASP A 104 -6.13 -15.64 -10.86
N GLY A 105 -6.93 -15.28 -9.87
CA GLY A 105 -8.15 -15.96 -9.44
C GLY A 105 -7.94 -16.97 -8.31
N ILE A 106 -6.73 -17.07 -7.76
CA ILE A 106 -6.33 -17.96 -6.68
C ILE A 106 -5.99 -17.12 -5.45
N ALA A 107 -6.90 -17.11 -4.47
CA ALA A 107 -6.66 -16.39 -3.24
C ALA A 107 -5.46 -16.95 -2.44
N GLU A 108 -4.65 -16.04 -1.91
CA GLU A 108 -3.58 -16.33 -0.97
C GLU A 108 -4.12 -16.93 0.33
N ALA A 109 -3.42 -17.94 0.83
CA ALA A 109 -3.83 -18.63 2.03
C ALA A 109 -3.69 -17.73 3.27
N GLY A 110 -4.81 -17.47 3.95
CA GLY A 110 -4.81 -16.69 5.20
C GLY A 110 -4.91 -15.17 5.01
N ALA A 111 -5.14 -14.70 3.77
CA ALA A 111 -5.35 -13.29 3.50
C ALA A 111 -6.53 -12.71 4.31
N GLN A 112 -6.36 -11.47 4.78
CA GLN A 112 -7.45 -10.71 5.40
C GLN A 112 -8.41 -10.26 4.30
N VAL A 113 -9.68 -10.63 4.44
CA VAL A 113 -10.71 -10.29 3.45
C VAL A 113 -11.51 -9.08 3.93
N THR A 114 -11.44 -8.01 3.16
CA THR A 114 -12.20 -6.77 3.38
C THR A 114 -13.00 -6.41 2.14
N ASN A 115 -13.83 -5.36 2.21
CA ASN A 115 -14.91 -5.17 1.25
C ASN A 115 -14.55 -4.10 0.24
N PRO A 116 -14.23 -4.47 -1.02
CA PRO A 116 -13.73 -3.53 -2.03
C PRO A 116 -14.74 -2.49 -2.53
N GLY A 117 -15.94 -2.52 -1.97
CA GLY A 117 -17.01 -1.60 -2.26
C GLY A 117 -17.41 -0.71 -1.08
N ASP A 118 -16.63 -0.72 0.00
CA ASP A 118 -16.87 -0.01 1.24
C ASP A 118 -15.55 0.50 1.83
N ALA A 119 -15.22 1.77 1.56
CA ALA A 119 -14.00 2.43 2.02
C ALA A 119 -13.82 2.51 3.56
N GLY A 120 -14.83 2.10 4.34
CA GLY A 120 -14.71 1.91 5.79
C GLY A 120 -14.24 0.50 6.20
N SER A 121 -14.00 -0.38 5.24
CA SER A 121 -13.69 -1.79 5.41
C SER A 121 -12.42 -2.14 4.64
N PHE A 122 -11.27 -1.80 5.22
CA PHE A 122 -9.95 -1.98 4.65
C PHE A 122 -9.11 -3.00 5.44
N PRO A 123 -8.07 -3.60 4.83
CA PRO A 123 -7.15 -4.51 5.51
C PRO A 123 -6.43 -3.81 6.68
N ASP A 124 -6.31 -4.50 7.80
CA ASP A 124 -5.37 -4.12 8.85
C ASP A 124 -3.99 -4.50 8.33
N ILE A 125 -3.26 -3.58 7.72
CA ILE A 125 -1.83 -3.79 7.52
C ILE A 125 -1.22 -3.70 8.91
N PRO A 126 -0.64 -4.79 9.44
CA PRO A 126 0.22 -4.65 10.59
C PRO A 126 1.38 -3.77 10.12
N THR A 127 1.33 -2.48 10.46
CA THR A 127 2.54 -1.68 10.58
C THR A 127 3.47 -2.55 11.40
N PRO A 128 4.62 -3.01 10.88
CA PRO A 128 5.57 -3.70 11.73
C PRO A 128 5.78 -2.76 12.92
N GLU A 129 5.36 -3.21 14.10
CA GLU A 129 5.63 -2.49 15.34
C GLU A 129 7.12 -2.19 15.29
N PRO A 130 7.55 -0.90 15.33
CA PRO A 130 8.96 -0.61 15.40
C PRO A 130 9.45 -1.36 16.63
N VAL A 131 10.24 -2.42 16.43
CA VAL A 131 10.79 -3.19 17.53
C VAL A 131 11.84 -2.28 18.17
N SER A 132 11.38 -1.35 18.99
CA SER A 132 12.21 -0.44 19.74
C SER A 132 12.77 -1.25 20.90
N THR A 133 13.80 -2.04 20.64
CA THR A 133 14.54 -2.65 21.74
C THR A 133 15.28 -1.54 22.48
N THR A 134 15.24 -1.60 23.81
CA THR A 134 15.95 -0.63 24.64
C THR A 134 17.36 -1.14 24.91
N LEU A 135 18.37 -0.32 24.60
CA LEU A 135 19.75 -0.59 24.99
C LEU A 135 20.01 0.02 26.38
N PHE A 136 20.32 -0.84 27.35
CA PHE A 136 20.78 -0.46 28.68
C PHE A 136 22.30 -0.52 28.73
N ILE A 137 22.91 0.51 29.33
CA ILE A 137 24.37 0.59 29.52
C ILE A 137 24.65 0.76 31.01
N GLN A 138 25.47 -0.12 31.57
CA GLN A 138 25.95 -0.05 32.94
C GLN A 138 27.49 0.03 32.94
N ALA A 139 28.05 1.00 33.67
CA ALA A 139 29.49 1.09 33.89
C ALA A 139 29.87 0.51 35.26
N ASP A 140 30.96 -0.26 35.30
CA ASP A 140 31.62 -0.71 36.54
C ASP A 140 33.14 -0.55 36.38
N GLY A 141 33.71 0.44 37.08
CA GLY A 141 35.11 0.82 36.88
C GLY A 141 35.39 1.23 35.43
N ASN A 142 36.26 0.46 34.76
CA ASN A 142 36.63 0.67 33.36
C ASN A 142 35.84 -0.23 32.38
N ASP A 143 34.86 -0.99 32.87
CA ASP A 143 34.05 -1.90 32.06
C ASP A 143 32.65 -1.32 31.82
N LEU A 144 32.14 -1.53 30.60
CA LEU A 144 30.76 -1.29 30.19
C LEU A 144 30.08 -2.61 29.92
N THR A 145 28.88 -2.80 30.49
CA THR A 145 27.96 -3.87 30.15
C THR A 145 26.77 -3.29 29.39
N LEU A 146 26.57 -3.77 28.17
CA LEU A 146 25.51 -3.39 27.26
C LEU A 146 24.48 -4.52 27.19
N THR A 147 23.24 -4.23 27.54
CA THR A 147 22.15 -5.22 27.57
C THR A 147 21.00 -4.70 26.71
N TRP A 148 20.46 -5.54 25.85
CA TRP A 148 19.23 -5.27 25.10
C TRP A 148 18.24 -6.43 25.20
N GLU A 149 16.96 -6.15 25.01
CA GLU A 149 15.89 -7.15 25.03
C GLU A 149 15.85 -7.96 23.72
N GLU A 150 15.12 -9.09 23.69
CA GLU A 150 15.12 -10.04 22.55
C GLU A 150 14.90 -9.34 21.20
N GLY A 151 15.76 -9.67 20.23
CA GLY A 151 15.76 -9.11 18.88
C GLY A 151 16.86 -8.08 18.62
N GLY A 152 17.23 -7.93 17.35
CA GLY A 152 18.21 -6.95 16.88
C GLY A 152 19.68 -7.33 17.05
N THR A 153 20.54 -6.56 16.41
CA THR A 153 22.00 -6.70 16.40
C THR A 153 22.63 -5.50 17.09
N LEU A 154 23.54 -5.75 18.04
CA LEU A 154 24.33 -4.66 18.62
C LEU A 154 25.23 -4.08 17.52
N GLU A 155 25.11 -2.79 17.28
CA GLU A 155 25.90 -2.06 16.30
C GLU A 155 26.68 -0.95 16.98
N SER A 156 27.83 -0.59 16.40
CA SER A 156 28.69 0.47 16.91
C SER A 156 29.11 1.45 15.82
N SER A 157 29.30 2.71 16.20
CA SER A 157 29.80 3.75 15.32
C SER A 157 30.71 4.72 16.06
N ARG A 158 31.59 5.42 15.32
CA ARG A 158 32.36 6.56 15.85
C ARG A 158 31.59 7.87 15.82
N SER A 159 30.39 7.87 15.24
CA SER A 159 29.51 9.03 15.08
C SER A 159 28.09 8.64 15.46
N PRO A 160 27.32 9.51 16.14
CA PRO A 160 25.91 9.23 16.40
C PRO A 160 25.07 9.17 15.11
N LEU A 161 25.60 9.67 13.99
CA LEU A 161 24.96 9.62 12.68
C LEU A 161 25.34 8.37 11.88
N GLY A 162 26.21 7.49 12.37
CA GLY A 162 26.72 6.35 11.59
C GLY A 162 27.95 6.71 10.73
N PRO A 163 28.40 5.80 9.83
CA PRO A 163 27.83 4.47 9.55
C PRO A 163 27.93 3.55 10.78
N TRP A 164 27.01 2.58 10.87
CA TRP A 164 26.84 1.73 12.04
C TRP A 164 27.19 0.29 11.69
N PHE A 165 28.19 -0.28 12.34
CA PHE A 165 28.66 -1.63 12.01
C PHE A 165 28.19 -2.63 13.06
N PRO A 166 27.73 -3.83 12.66
CA PRO A 166 27.51 -4.94 13.57
C PRO A 166 28.73 -5.17 14.45
N VAL A 167 28.52 -5.33 15.75
CA VAL A 167 29.57 -5.73 16.67
C VAL A 167 29.73 -7.24 16.58
N ASP A 168 30.87 -7.68 16.05
CA ASP A 168 31.15 -9.10 15.85
C ASP A 168 30.94 -9.94 17.12
N ASN A 169 30.17 -11.02 16.97
CA ASN A 169 29.86 -11.97 18.03
C ASN A 169 29.20 -11.35 19.29
N ALA A 170 28.55 -10.19 19.15
CA ALA A 170 27.84 -9.60 20.27
C ALA A 170 26.57 -10.39 20.61
N SER A 171 26.43 -10.74 21.89
CA SER A 171 25.21 -11.30 22.49
C SER A 171 24.82 -10.45 23.69
N SER A 172 23.53 -10.32 23.99
CA SER A 172 23.06 -9.61 25.19
C SER A 172 23.21 -10.52 26.42
N PRO A 173 23.91 -10.11 27.49
CA PRO A 173 24.68 -8.87 27.64
C PRO A 173 26.07 -8.92 26.98
N TYR A 174 26.50 -7.82 26.39
CA TYR A 174 27.82 -7.64 25.78
C TYR A 174 28.72 -6.77 26.67
N GLN A 175 29.99 -7.15 26.83
CA GLN A 175 30.95 -6.42 27.66
C GLN A 175 32.07 -5.80 26.82
N THR A 176 32.42 -4.56 27.13
CA THR A 176 33.53 -3.84 26.50
C THR A 176 34.17 -2.86 27.47
N GLY A 177 35.41 -2.44 27.24
CA GLY A 177 36.12 -1.49 28.09
C GLY A 177 35.93 -0.03 27.66
N ILE A 178 36.16 0.91 28.57
CA ILE A 178 36.14 2.36 28.29
C ILE A 178 37.49 2.89 27.76
N ASP A 179 38.54 2.05 27.74
CA ASP A 179 39.91 2.46 27.41
C ASP A 179 40.15 2.67 25.89
N GLY A 180 39.08 2.61 25.09
CA GLY A 180 39.09 2.77 23.64
C GLY A 180 38.71 4.18 23.15
N PRO A 181 38.69 4.38 21.81
CA PRO A 181 38.11 5.59 21.23
C PRO A 181 36.63 5.71 21.61
N THR A 182 36.10 6.94 21.65
CA THR A 182 34.66 7.15 21.87
C THR A 182 33.86 6.42 20.79
N MET A 183 32.96 5.54 21.24
CA MET A 183 32.03 4.79 20.41
C MET A 183 30.60 5.08 20.84
N PHE A 184 29.70 5.07 19.88
CA PHE A 184 28.26 5.05 20.06
C PHE A 184 27.78 3.62 19.81
N TYR A 185 26.79 3.17 20.58
CA TYR A 185 26.16 1.87 20.43
C TYR A 185 24.67 2.04 20.22
N ARG A 186 24.09 1.22 19.34
CA ARG A 186 22.65 1.08 19.17
C ARG A 186 22.33 -0.39 18.99
N VAL A 187 21.04 -0.73 19.02
CA VAL A 187 20.57 -2.01 18.52
C VAL A 187 19.86 -1.75 17.21
N GLY A 188 20.41 -2.30 16.13
CA GLY A 188 19.87 -2.20 14.77
C GLY A 188 19.31 -3.53 14.28
N ASP A 189 18.95 -3.58 13.00
CA ASP A 189 18.48 -4.80 12.32
C ASP A 189 19.63 -5.68 11.79
N GLY A 190 20.89 -5.26 12.00
CA GLY A 190 22.06 -5.99 11.55
C GLY A 190 22.45 -5.72 10.10
N SER A 191 21.78 -4.77 9.43
CA SER A 191 22.05 -4.41 8.04
C SER A 191 23.27 -3.48 7.84
N GLY A 192 23.86 -2.94 8.92
CA GLY A 192 25.11 -2.18 8.84
C GLY A 192 25.03 -0.74 8.28
N GLY A 193 23.82 -0.26 7.94
CA GLY A 193 23.63 1.02 7.24
C GLY A 193 23.07 2.17 8.08
N GLN A 194 23.27 3.40 7.60
CA GLN A 194 22.46 4.54 8.03
C GLN A 194 21.12 4.51 7.29
N THR A 195 20.01 4.51 8.03
CA THR A 195 18.66 4.57 7.46
C THR A 195 18.24 6.03 7.27
N PHE A 196 17.54 6.28 6.17
CA PHE A 196 16.94 7.55 5.80
C PHE A 196 15.50 7.29 5.39
N THR A 197 14.64 8.28 5.53
CA THR A 197 13.25 8.26 5.11
C THR A 197 12.98 9.29 4.04
N VAL A 198 11.90 9.07 3.29
CA VAL A 198 11.42 10.02 2.30
C VAL A 198 9.89 10.05 2.23
N PHE A 199 9.35 11.23 1.95
CA PHE A 199 7.95 11.43 1.57
C PHE A 199 7.91 12.21 0.26
N LEU A 200 7.30 11.65 -0.77
CA LEU A 200 7.21 12.23 -2.10
C LEU A 200 5.86 12.93 -2.27
N ARG A 201 5.88 14.20 -2.70
CA ARG A 201 4.68 14.99 -2.99
C ARG A 201 4.93 15.97 -4.14
N GLY A 202 3.88 16.32 -4.87
CA GLY A 202 3.98 17.29 -5.97
C GLY A 202 4.32 18.71 -5.53
N ASP A 203 3.95 19.12 -4.31
CA ASP A 203 4.29 20.44 -3.76
C ASP A 203 5.77 20.61 -3.42
N GLN A 204 6.54 19.52 -3.42
CA GLN A 204 7.99 19.53 -3.25
C GLN A 204 8.75 19.66 -4.57
N GLU A 205 8.09 19.52 -5.72
CA GLU A 205 8.67 19.80 -7.03
C GLU A 205 9.04 21.28 -7.17
N VAL A 206 9.98 21.57 -8.07
CA VAL A 206 10.39 22.94 -8.38
C VAL A 206 10.37 23.15 -9.90
N PRO A 207 9.31 23.77 -10.45
CA PRO A 207 8.13 24.32 -9.77
C PRO A 207 7.18 23.25 -9.22
N ALA A 208 6.38 23.59 -8.21
CA ALA A 208 5.41 22.69 -7.59
C ALA A 208 4.34 22.21 -8.59
N VAL A 209 3.98 20.93 -8.47
CA VAL A 209 2.97 20.25 -9.29
C VAL A 209 1.71 19.98 -8.47
N THR A 210 0.53 20.25 -9.04
CA THR A 210 -0.76 19.89 -8.43
C THR A 210 -1.14 18.47 -8.87
N THR A 211 -0.94 17.50 -7.99
CA THR A 211 -1.24 16.09 -8.22
C THR A 211 -1.69 15.44 -6.92
N GLU A 212 -2.45 14.35 -7.02
CA GLU A 212 -2.80 13.47 -5.89
C GLU A 212 -1.75 12.36 -5.71
N ALA A 213 -0.81 12.25 -6.65
CA ALA A 213 0.30 11.33 -6.56
C ALA A 213 1.14 11.59 -5.31
N HIS A 214 1.59 10.49 -4.71
CA HIS A 214 2.44 10.54 -3.53
C HIS A 214 3.26 9.26 -3.41
N GLY A 215 4.20 9.27 -2.49
CA GLY A 215 5.00 8.10 -2.17
C GLY A 215 5.70 8.25 -0.84
N SER A 216 6.20 7.15 -0.30
CA SER A 216 7.01 7.14 0.91
C SER A 216 7.88 5.90 0.98
N GLY A 217 8.89 5.95 1.82
CA GLY A 217 9.73 4.79 2.09
C GLY A 217 11.04 5.14 2.74
N SER A 218 12.00 4.22 2.59
CA SER A 218 13.30 4.31 3.21
C SER A 218 14.44 4.02 2.24
N PHE A 219 15.60 4.54 2.62
CA PHE A 219 16.90 4.18 2.08
C PHE A 219 17.75 3.67 3.23
N SER A 220 18.58 2.66 3.00
CA SER A 220 19.66 2.29 3.93
C SER A 220 20.97 2.34 3.16
N LEU A 221 21.96 3.04 3.71
CA LEU A 221 23.27 3.18 3.09
C LEU A 221 24.33 2.57 4.00
N ASP A 222 24.94 1.47 3.56
CA ASP A 222 26.11 0.86 4.17
C ASP A 222 27.32 1.13 3.26
N GLU A 223 28.22 1.99 3.72
CA GLU A 223 29.30 2.58 2.91
C GLU A 223 28.78 3.16 1.58
N ASN A 224 28.92 2.39 0.50
CA ASN A 224 28.53 2.72 -0.86
C ASN A 224 27.42 1.81 -1.39
N TYR A 225 26.90 0.91 -0.59
CA TYR A 225 25.79 0.05 -0.96
C TYR A 225 24.47 0.65 -0.47
N LEU A 226 23.68 1.15 -1.42
CA LEU A 226 22.38 1.75 -1.17
C LEU A 226 21.29 0.71 -1.33
N THR A 227 20.57 0.42 -0.25
CA THR A 227 19.30 -0.31 -0.27
C THR A 227 18.15 0.67 -0.33
N VAL A 228 17.17 0.42 -1.21
CA VAL A 228 16.01 1.27 -1.46
C VAL A 228 14.75 0.45 -1.17
N ASN A 229 13.78 1.05 -0.47
CA ASN A 229 12.43 0.54 -0.33
C ASN A 229 11.46 1.74 -0.35
N VAL A 230 11.02 2.17 -1.53
CA VAL A 230 10.16 3.33 -1.73
C VAL A 230 8.96 2.97 -2.58
N HIS A 231 7.77 3.12 -2.01
CA HIS A 231 6.50 2.94 -2.71
C HIS A 231 5.96 4.28 -3.22
N TYR A 232 5.32 4.27 -4.40
CA TYR A 232 4.59 5.41 -4.94
C TYR A 232 3.31 4.97 -5.63
N GLU A 233 2.34 5.88 -5.67
CA GLU A 233 1.06 5.65 -6.32
C GLU A 233 0.37 6.96 -6.72
N GLY A 234 -0.76 6.84 -7.42
CA GLY A 234 -1.60 7.96 -7.82
C GLY A 234 -1.04 8.84 -8.93
N LEU A 235 -0.02 8.38 -9.68
CA LEU A 235 0.52 9.16 -10.81
C LEU A 235 -0.57 9.48 -11.83
N GLN A 236 -0.65 10.74 -12.25
CA GLN A 236 -1.71 11.21 -13.16
C GLN A 236 -1.50 10.76 -14.61
N SER A 237 -0.26 10.37 -14.96
CA SER A 237 0.11 9.83 -16.27
C SER A 237 1.21 8.78 -16.13
N ASP A 238 1.49 8.07 -17.22
CA ASP A 238 2.39 6.93 -17.18
C ASP A 238 3.79 7.33 -16.71
N PHE A 239 4.32 6.55 -15.77
CA PHE A 239 5.69 6.56 -15.30
C PHE A 239 6.67 6.51 -16.46
N THR A 240 7.71 7.33 -16.38
CA THR A 240 8.76 7.40 -17.41
C THR A 240 10.15 7.18 -16.84
N ALA A 241 10.45 7.78 -15.69
CA ALA A 241 11.74 7.65 -15.04
C ALA A 241 11.65 7.95 -13.54
N ALA A 242 12.64 7.48 -12.77
CA ALA A 242 12.91 7.94 -11.42
C ALA A 242 14.41 8.09 -11.21
N HIS A 243 14.79 9.13 -10.48
CA HIS A 243 16.17 9.49 -10.24
C HIS A 243 16.40 9.91 -8.79
N ILE A 244 17.58 9.60 -8.26
CA ILE A 244 18.14 10.33 -7.13
C ILE A 244 18.96 11.48 -7.71
N HIS A 245 18.68 12.69 -7.26
CA HIS A 245 19.37 13.92 -7.62
C HIS A 245 20.15 14.47 -6.44
N GLY A 246 21.17 15.29 -6.73
CA GLY A 246 21.93 16.01 -5.72
C GLY A 246 23.34 16.36 -6.19
N PRO A 247 24.16 16.94 -5.30
CA PRO A 247 23.76 17.50 -4.01
C PRO A 247 22.91 18.77 -4.20
N ALA A 248 21.87 18.94 -3.39
CA ALA A 248 21.08 20.16 -3.26
C ALA A 248 20.27 20.18 -1.95
N PRO A 249 20.13 21.38 -1.33
CA PRO A 249 19.21 21.56 -0.22
C PRO A 249 17.74 21.45 -0.69
N LYS A 250 16.84 21.22 0.28
CA LYS A 250 15.39 21.15 0.03
C LYS A 250 14.90 22.37 -0.76
N GLY A 251 14.13 22.12 -1.81
CA GLY A 251 13.56 23.16 -2.67
C GLY A 251 14.51 23.71 -3.76
N THR A 252 15.67 23.07 -3.99
CA THR A 252 16.58 23.42 -5.10
C THR A 252 16.76 22.24 -6.04
N ASN A 253 16.82 22.48 -7.35
CA ASN A 253 17.07 21.42 -8.35
C ASN A 253 18.57 21.18 -8.53
N SER A 254 18.94 19.92 -8.78
CA SER A 254 20.31 19.51 -9.11
C SER A 254 20.34 18.44 -10.19
N GLY A 255 21.54 18.05 -10.60
CA GLY A 255 21.75 16.97 -11.58
C GLY A 255 21.39 15.59 -11.02
N VAL A 256 21.33 14.60 -11.93
CA VAL A 256 21.10 13.19 -11.59
C VAL A 256 22.37 12.58 -11.00
N LEU A 257 22.25 11.93 -9.83
CA LEU A 257 23.29 11.14 -9.20
C LEU A 257 23.12 9.64 -9.47
N LEU A 258 21.88 9.16 -9.54
CA LEU A 258 21.55 7.77 -9.81
C LEU A 258 20.22 7.69 -10.57
N ALA A 259 20.17 6.88 -11.64
CA ALA A 259 18.92 6.47 -12.27
C ALA A 259 18.42 5.18 -11.63
N LEU A 260 17.15 5.19 -11.19
CA LEU A 260 16.50 4.02 -10.58
C LEU A 260 15.73 3.20 -11.63
N SER A 261 15.22 3.86 -12.67
CA SER A 261 14.54 3.19 -13.77
C SER A 261 15.48 2.33 -14.60
N GLY A 262 15.01 1.14 -14.99
CA GLY A 262 15.82 0.18 -15.76
C GLY A 262 16.91 -0.52 -14.93
N THR A 263 16.89 -0.36 -13.61
CA THR A 263 17.67 -1.17 -12.65
C THR A 263 16.77 -2.24 -12.04
N ASP A 264 17.38 -3.24 -11.41
CA ASP A 264 16.66 -4.29 -10.65
C ASP A 264 15.93 -3.72 -9.41
N LEU A 265 16.18 -2.45 -9.07
CA LEU A 265 15.50 -1.76 -7.98
C LEU A 265 14.03 -1.48 -8.32
N HIS A 266 13.66 -1.28 -9.58
CA HIS A 266 12.27 -0.92 -9.91
C HIS A 266 11.45 -2.18 -10.16
N GLN A 267 10.52 -2.48 -9.24
CA GLN A 267 9.51 -3.52 -9.43
C GLN A 267 8.27 -2.84 -10.05
N PRO A 268 7.94 -3.10 -11.33
CA PRO A 268 6.80 -2.47 -11.95
C PRO A 268 5.50 -3.14 -11.48
N GLU A 269 4.73 -2.43 -10.67
CA GLU A 269 3.30 -2.73 -10.45
C GLU A 269 2.50 -1.58 -11.05
N SER A 270 1.98 -1.79 -12.27
CA SER A 270 1.31 -0.78 -13.11
C SER A 270 2.18 0.41 -13.56
N SER A 271 1.69 1.20 -14.54
CA SER A 271 2.41 2.39 -15.02
C SER A 271 2.26 3.61 -14.11
N ARG A 272 1.41 3.56 -13.07
CA ARG A 272 1.03 4.74 -12.27
C ARG A 272 1.19 4.56 -10.76
N SER A 273 1.56 3.37 -10.35
CA SER A 273 2.08 3.02 -9.02
C SER A 273 3.33 2.16 -9.18
N GLY A 274 3.94 1.78 -8.08
CA GLY A 274 5.04 0.84 -8.08
C GLY A 274 5.93 1.00 -6.87
N THR A 275 6.92 0.12 -6.79
CA THR A 275 7.86 0.09 -5.68
C THR A 275 9.29 0.02 -6.20
N PHE A 276 10.15 0.88 -5.65
CA PHE A 276 11.59 0.73 -5.75
C PHE A 276 12.07 -0.14 -4.58
N MET A 277 12.45 -1.38 -4.84
CA MET A 277 12.95 -2.32 -3.86
C MET A 277 14.22 -3.01 -4.35
N GLY A 278 15.28 -2.97 -3.53
CA GLY A 278 16.52 -3.70 -3.79
C GLY A 278 17.75 -2.93 -3.33
N GLY A 279 18.93 -3.37 -3.76
CA GLY A 279 20.19 -2.68 -3.45
C GLY A 279 21.08 -2.46 -4.67
N THR A 280 21.91 -1.42 -4.63
CA THR A 280 22.90 -1.12 -5.67
C THR A 280 24.10 -0.40 -5.10
N GLU A 281 25.26 -0.56 -5.73
CA GLU A 281 26.44 0.26 -5.42
C GLU A 281 26.26 1.68 -5.98
N VAL A 282 26.63 2.67 -5.18
CA VAL A 282 26.62 4.08 -5.54
C VAL A 282 28.02 4.70 -5.41
N THR A 283 28.24 5.80 -6.11
CA THR A 283 29.51 6.54 -6.01
C THR A 283 29.65 7.21 -4.63
N ASP A 284 30.88 7.49 -4.21
CA ASP A 284 31.15 8.24 -2.97
C ASP A 284 30.40 9.58 -2.93
N ALA A 285 30.29 10.26 -4.08
CA ALA A 285 29.57 11.53 -4.19
C ALA A 285 28.07 11.35 -3.92
N THR A 286 27.47 10.26 -4.42
CA THR A 286 26.07 9.91 -4.16
C THR A 286 25.86 9.57 -2.69
N ALA A 287 26.72 8.72 -2.13
CA ALA A 287 26.68 8.34 -0.72
C ALA A 287 26.77 9.58 0.20
N GLN A 288 27.71 10.49 -0.08
CA GLN A 288 27.87 11.75 0.68
C GLN A 288 26.66 12.68 0.55
N ALA A 289 26.05 12.79 -0.64
CA ALA A 289 24.84 13.59 -0.81
C ALA A 289 23.66 13.02 0.00
N ILE A 290 23.52 11.70 0.09
CA ILE A 290 22.49 11.03 0.90
C ILE A 290 22.77 11.26 2.40
N MET A 291 24.00 11.00 2.87
CA MET A 291 24.39 11.19 4.28
C MET A 291 24.23 12.62 4.78
N SER A 292 24.45 13.61 3.91
CA SER A 292 24.29 15.04 4.25
C SER A 292 22.85 15.54 4.15
N GLY A 293 21.91 14.69 3.74
CA GLY A 293 20.52 15.10 3.47
C GLY A 293 20.38 16.04 2.28
N GLU A 294 21.37 16.07 1.38
CA GLU A 294 21.41 16.89 0.17
C GLU A 294 21.00 16.09 -1.09
N ALA A 295 20.49 14.87 -0.93
CA ALA A 295 19.92 14.07 -2.00
C ALA A 295 18.39 14.07 -1.95
N TYR A 296 17.75 13.99 -3.11
CA TYR A 296 16.30 13.81 -3.23
C TYR A 296 15.95 12.81 -4.32
N ILE A 297 14.88 12.05 -4.11
CA ILE A 297 14.28 11.22 -5.17
C ILE A 297 13.21 12.04 -5.90
N ASN A 298 13.15 11.85 -7.21
CA ASN A 298 12.15 12.45 -8.08
C ASN A 298 11.58 11.37 -9.02
N ILE A 299 10.26 11.36 -9.22
CA ILE A 299 9.54 10.45 -10.12
C ILE A 299 8.90 11.26 -11.25
N HIS A 300 9.22 10.87 -12.48
CA HIS A 300 8.83 11.55 -13.72
C HIS A 300 7.74 10.77 -14.43
N THR A 301 6.80 11.49 -15.03
CA THR A 301 5.72 10.92 -15.83
C THR A 301 5.62 11.59 -17.19
N THR A 302 4.82 11.00 -18.09
CA THR A 302 4.61 11.54 -19.44
C THR A 302 4.03 12.96 -19.41
N GLY A 303 3.15 13.25 -18.45
CA GLY A 303 2.55 14.56 -18.22
C GLY A 303 3.46 15.53 -17.46
N ASN A 304 4.38 15.01 -16.65
CA ASN A 304 5.29 15.78 -15.81
C ASN A 304 6.75 15.32 -16.01
N GLY A 305 7.31 15.56 -17.19
CA GLY A 305 8.66 15.10 -17.54
C GLY A 305 9.78 15.73 -16.68
N GLY A 306 9.54 16.88 -16.06
CA GLY A 306 10.45 17.50 -15.09
C GLY A 306 10.42 16.87 -13.70
N GLY A 307 9.40 16.07 -13.40
CA GLY A 307 9.09 15.52 -12.07
C GLY A 307 7.62 15.73 -11.75
N GLU A 308 6.91 14.68 -11.33
CA GLU A 308 5.55 14.75 -10.79
C GLU A 308 5.54 14.80 -9.26
N ILE A 309 6.41 14.00 -8.62
CA ILE A 309 6.56 13.95 -7.17
C ILE A 309 8.02 13.84 -6.76
N ARG A 310 8.38 14.62 -5.73
CA ARG A 310 9.74 14.68 -5.16
C ARG A 310 9.72 14.53 -3.66
N GLY A 311 10.77 13.93 -3.12
CA GLY A 311 11.03 13.89 -1.67
C GLY A 311 12.51 14.00 -1.36
N GLN A 312 12.85 14.86 -0.39
CA GLN A 312 14.22 14.92 0.16
C GLN A 312 14.51 13.66 0.98
N ILE A 313 15.68 13.06 0.80
CA ILE A 313 16.13 11.89 1.55
C ILE A 313 16.78 12.41 2.83
N THR A 314 16.22 12.09 3.99
CA THR A 314 16.68 12.62 5.29
C THR A 314 16.78 11.51 6.34
N PRO A 315 17.73 11.59 7.30
CA PRO A 315 17.82 10.63 8.41
C PRO A 315 16.52 10.52 9.21
#